data_AF-A0A937JYG6-F1
#
_entry.id   AF-A0A937JYG6-F1
#
_cell.length_a   1.000
_cell.length_b   1.000
_cell.length_c   1.000
_cell.angle_alpha   90.00
_cell.angle_beta   90.00
_cell.angle_gamma   90.00
#
_symmetry.space_group_name_H-M   'P 1'
#
loop_
_entity.id
_entity.type
_entity.pdbx_description
1 polymer ?
#
loop_
_entity_poly.entity_id
_entity_poly.type
_entity_poly.pdbx_seq_one_letter_code
_entity_poly.pdbx_strand_id
1 'polypeptide(L)'
;MIKPTVLIQEKLGAVRSPNSKQKSDSLSLSVDDLERTKAITGEMLLTAINAKGWSKAQLAKSLGVDRSLITRWINGERTIQPKHQHQIQALLDL
;
A
#
# COMPACT_ATOMS: atom_id res chain seq x y z
N MET A 1 -42.97 8.43 10.19
CA MET A 1 -41.92 9.42 10.53
C MET A 1 -40.68 8.67 10.96
N ILE A 2 -39.53 9.10 10.42
CA ILE A 2 -38.26 8.35 10.34
C ILE A 2 -37.58 8.33 11.72
N LYS A 3 -37.19 7.15 12.19
CA LYS A 3 -36.25 6.99 13.31
C LYS A 3 -34.82 7.11 12.75
N PRO A 4 -33.98 8.05 13.18
CA PRO A 4 -32.58 8.07 12.78
C PRO A 4 -31.82 7.00 13.58
N THR A 5 -31.47 5.89 12.94
CA THR A 5 -30.51 4.94 13.49
C THR A 5 -29.10 5.46 13.21
N VAL A 6 -28.59 6.25 14.15
CA VAL A 6 -27.17 6.59 14.21
C VAL A 6 -26.47 5.49 15.01
N LEU A 7 -25.86 4.55 14.29
CA LEU A 7 -24.90 3.60 14.85
C LEU A 7 -23.52 4.27 14.86
N ILE A 8 -23.24 5.04 15.92
CA ILE A 8 -21.86 5.40 16.27
C ILE A 8 -21.25 4.16 16.91
N GLN A 9 -20.28 3.54 16.22
CA GLN A 9 -19.48 2.48 16.81
C GLN A 9 -18.07 3.03 17.07
N GLU A 10 -17.92 3.62 18.25
CA GLU A 10 -16.64 3.77 18.93
C GLU A 10 -16.11 2.35 19.21
N LYS A 11 -15.03 1.95 18.53
CA LYS A 11 -14.32 0.71 18.86
C LYS A 11 -12.85 1.02 19.13
N LEU A 12 -12.61 1.50 20.35
CA LEU A 12 -11.33 1.36 21.05
C LEU A 12 -11.00 -0.13 21.20
N GLY A 13 -9.71 -0.46 21.00
CA GLY A 13 -9.13 -1.73 21.43
C GLY A 13 -8.91 -2.75 20.31
N ALA A 14 -7.73 -2.71 19.70
CA ALA A 14 -7.07 -3.91 19.20
C ALA A 14 -5.57 -3.72 19.30
N VAL A 15 -5.02 -4.06 20.47
CA VAL A 15 -3.61 -4.43 20.63
C VAL A 15 -3.37 -5.57 19.64
N ARG A 16 -2.63 -5.31 18.56
CA ARG A 16 -2.16 -6.36 17.65
C ARG A 16 -0.67 -6.47 17.82
N SER A 17 -0.28 -7.57 18.45
CA SER A 17 1.10 -8.03 18.60
C SER A 17 1.86 -7.90 17.27
N PRO A 18 3.11 -7.40 17.29
CA PRO A 18 3.97 -7.43 16.12
C PRO A 18 4.37 -8.88 15.86
N ASN A 19 3.85 -9.47 14.78
CA ASN A 19 4.32 -10.77 14.30
C ASN A 19 5.68 -10.56 13.63
N SER A 20 6.72 -10.87 14.39
CA SER A 20 8.12 -10.96 13.96
C SER A 20 8.29 -11.95 12.80
N LYS A 21 8.95 -11.55 11.72
CA LYS A 21 10.11 -12.24 11.10
C LYS A 21 10.35 -11.79 9.66
N GLN A 22 11.62 -11.47 9.41
CA GLN A 22 12.35 -11.63 8.15
C GLN A 22 11.97 -10.63 7.04
N LYS A 23 12.90 -10.03 6.30
CA LYS A 23 14.25 -10.51 5.99
C LYS A 23 15.09 -9.29 5.59
N SER A 24 16.24 -9.15 6.24
CA SER A 24 17.38 -8.41 5.73
C SER A 24 17.78 -8.97 4.37
N ASP A 25 17.65 -8.14 3.33
CA ASP A 25 18.25 -8.41 2.04
C ASP A 25 18.86 -7.11 1.52
N SER A 26 20.04 -6.81 2.05
CA SER A 26 20.97 -5.84 1.51
C SER A 26 21.58 -6.44 0.24
N LEU A 27 20.92 -6.25 -0.90
CA LEU A 27 21.47 -6.56 -2.22
C LEU A 27 21.67 -5.27 -3.03
N SER A 28 22.91 -5.12 -3.50
CA SER A 28 23.47 -4.02 -4.27
C SER A 28 22.52 -3.44 -5.32
N LEU A 29 22.32 -2.12 -5.24
CA LEU A 29 21.66 -1.33 -6.28
C LEU A 29 22.66 -1.10 -7.43
N SER A 30 22.52 -1.87 -8.49
CA SER A 30 23.08 -1.52 -9.80
C SER A 30 22.34 -0.28 -10.31
N VAL A 31 23.07 0.83 -10.40
CA VAL A 31 22.57 2.17 -10.75
C VAL A 31 22.13 2.31 -12.22
N ASP A 32 22.38 1.29 -13.06
CA ASP A 32 22.20 1.37 -14.50
C ASP A 32 20.83 0.88 -15.04
N ASP A 33 19.96 0.29 -14.21
CA ASP A 33 18.63 -0.24 -14.65
C ASP A 33 17.45 0.71 -14.34
N LEU A 34 17.74 1.92 -13.84
CA LEU A 34 16.73 2.84 -13.27
C LEU A 34 15.84 3.57 -14.29
N GLU A 35 16.13 3.47 -15.58
CA GLU A 35 15.58 4.41 -16.59
C GLU A 35 14.53 3.81 -17.54
N ARG A 36 14.18 2.51 -17.50
CA ARG A 36 13.33 1.96 -18.57
C ARG A 36 11.92 1.47 -18.23
N THR A 37 11.59 1.20 -16.98
CA THR A 37 10.21 1.12 -16.45
C THR A 37 10.36 0.74 -14.99
N LYS A 38 10.42 1.73 -14.09
CA LYS A 38 10.67 1.47 -12.67
C LYS A 38 9.48 0.71 -12.08
N ALA A 39 9.59 -0.63 -12.05
CA ALA A 39 8.57 -1.48 -11.47
C ALA A 39 8.37 -1.06 -10.01
N ILE A 40 7.16 -0.59 -9.68
CA ILE A 40 6.87 -0.14 -8.32
C ILE A 40 6.92 -1.37 -7.40
N THR A 41 7.96 -1.45 -6.57
CA THR A 41 8.10 -2.50 -5.57
C THR A 41 7.19 -2.24 -4.37
N GLY A 42 6.89 -3.29 -3.61
CA GLY A 42 6.06 -3.19 -2.42
C GLY A 42 6.62 -2.25 -1.35
N GLU A 43 7.93 -2.23 -1.18
CA GLU A 43 8.63 -1.31 -0.27
C GLU A 43 8.55 0.13 -0.76
N MET A 44 8.77 0.38 -2.05
CA MET A 44 8.64 1.72 -2.63
C MET A 44 7.22 2.24 -2.50
N LEU A 45 6.22 1.37 -2.72
CA LEU A 45 4.81 1.69 -2.50
C LEU A 45 4.54 2.08 -1.05
N LEU A 46 5.05 1.31 -0.08
CA LEU A 46 4.88 1.58 1.34
C LEU A 46 5.51 2.92 1.75
N THR A 47 6.72 3.19 1.28
CA THR A 47 7.40 4.46 1.54
C THR A 47 6.63 5.64 0.95
N ALA A 48 6.16 5.51 -0.29
CA ALA A 48 5.42 6.56 -0.97
C ALA A 48 4.06 6.86 -0.32
N ILE A 49 3.31 5.84 0.11
CA ILE A 49 2.05 6.09 0.86
C ILE A 49 2.33 6.76 2.21
N ASN A 50 3.37 6.36 2.93
CA ASN A 50 3.72 6.97 4.22
C ASN A 50 4.18 8.42 4.05
N ALA A 51 5.00 8.71 3.04
CA ALA A 51 5.45 10.06 2.72
C ALA A 51 4.28 10.99 2.38
N LYS A 52 3.25 10.46 1.71
CA LYS A 52 2.02 11.20 1.41
C LYS A 52 1.03 11.28 2.59
N GLY A 53 1.31 10.61 3.72
CA GLY A 53 0.38 10.49 4.85
C GLY A 53 -0.86 9.65 4.54
N TRP A 54 -0.79 8.77 3.53
CA TRP A 54 -1.87 7.90 3.12
C TRP A 54 -1.79 6.54 3.81
N SER A 55 -2.95 6.02 4.18
CA SER A 55 -3.12 4.64 4.62
C SER A 55 -3.32 3.69 3.44
N LYS A 56 -3.01 2.41 3.64
CA LYS A 56 -3.29 1.34 2.66
C LYS A 56 -4.76 1.31 2.21
N ALA A 57 -5.69 1.65 3.11
CA ALA A 57 -7.12 1.70 2.82
C ALA A 57 -7.49 2.89 1.94
N GLN A 58 -6.85 4.05 2.12
CA GLN A 58 -7.05 5.20 1.25
C GLN A 58 -6.52 4.92 -0.16
N LEU A 59 -5.32 4.34 -0.28
CA LEU A 59 -4.80 3.93 -1.58
C LEU A 59 -5.71 2.91 -2.28
N ALA A 60 -6.19 1.89 -1.54
CA ALA A 60 -7.13 0.90 -2.06
C ALA A 60 -8.42 1.56 -2.58
N LYS A 61 -8.99 2.50 -1.82
CA LYS A 61 -10.19 3.25 -2.21
C LYS A 61 -9.94 4.10 -3.46
N SER A 62 -8.81 4.80 -3.55
CA SER A 62 -8.46 5.61 -4.72
C SER A 62 -8.23 4.77 -5.99
N LEU A 63 -7.71 3.54 -5.83
CA LEU A 63 -7.49 2.60 -6.93
C LEU A 63 -8.72 1.73 -7.26
N GLY A 64 -9.74 1.71 -6.41
CA GLY A 64 -10.90 0.83 -6.56
C GLY A 64 -10.57 -0.65 -6.37
N VAL A 65 -9.57 -0.97 -5.55
CA VAL A 65 -9.13 -2.36 -5.28
C VAL A 65 -9.32 -2.72 -3.81
N ASP A 66 -9.25 -4.02 -3.49
CA ASP A 66 -9.31 -4.47 -2.11
C ASP A 66 -8.03 -4.14 -1.31
N ARG A 67 -8.18 -3.82 -0.02
CA ARG A 67 -7.04 -3.51 0.86
C ARG A 67 -6.06 -4.68 0.99
N SER A 68 -6.55 -5.92 0.91
CA SER A 68 -5.72 -7.12 0.96
C SER A 68 -4.82 -7.21 -0.26
N LEU A 69 -5.27 -6.71 -1.42
CA LEU A 69 -4.46 -6.65 -2.63
C LEU A 69 -3.27 -5.69 -2.45
N ILE A 70 -3.51 -4.52 -1.85
CA ILE A 70 -2.43 -3.58 -1.50
C ILE A 70 -1.42 -4.23 -0.54
N THR A 71 -1.90 -5.01 0.44
CA THR A 71 -1.02 -5.71 1.38
C THR A 71 -0.17 -6.75 0.67
N ARG A 72 -0.75 -7.51 -0.26
CA ARG A 72 -0.01 -8.47 -1.10
C ARG A 72 1.04 -7.82 -1.98
N TRP A 73 0.74 -6.64 -2.53
CA TRP A 73 1.72 -5.85 -3.29
C TRP A 73 2.87 -5.39 -2.41
N ILE A 74 2.56 -4.85 -1.23
CA ILE A 74 3.56 -4.38 -0.26
C ILE A 74 4.47 -5.52 0.20
N ASN A 75 3.90 -6.70 0.45
CA ASN A 75 4.65 -7.88 0.87
C ASN A 75 5.43 -8.56 -0.29
N GLY A 76 5.23 -8.13 -1.54
CA GLY A 76 5.81 -8.80 -2.71
C GLY A 76 5.18 -10.15 -3.06
N GLU A 77 4.10 -10.56 -2.38
CA GLU A 77 3.35 -11.79 -2.67
C GLU A 77 2.69 -11.75 -4.06
N ARG A 78 2.45 -10.55 -4.58
CA ARG A 78 1.87 -10.36 -5.91
C ARG A 78 2.52 -9.17 -6.61
N THR A 79 2.80 -9.34 -7.90
CA THR A 79 3.25 -8.24 -8.77
C THR A 79 2.12 -7.24 -9.02
N ILE A 80 2.44 -5.96 -8.97
CA ILE A 80 1.51 -4.89 -9.33
C ILE A 80 1.35 -4.89 -10.86
N GLN A 81 0.12 -4.99 -11.35
CA GLN A 81 -0.12 -4.96 -12.79
C GLN A 81 0.21 -3.59 -13.38
N PRO A 82 0.66 -3.50 -14.65
CA PRO A 82 1.04 -2.23 -15.28
C PRO A 82 -0.03 -1.14 -15.15
N LYS A 83 -1.31 -1.48 -15.36
CA LYS A 83 -2.44 -0.56 -15.18
C LYS A 83 -2.44 0.11 -13.80
N HIS A 84 -2.22 -0.68 -12.74
CA HIS A 84 -2.18 -0.17 -11.38
C HIS A 84 -0.89 0.58 -11.08
N GLN A 85 0.23 0.20 -11.69
CA GLN A 85 1.48 0.95 -11.54
C GLN A 85 1.31 2.39 -12.05
N HIS A 86 0.70 2.57 -13.22
CA HIS A 86 0.46 3.91 -13.79
C HIS A 86 -0.46 4.74 -12.88
N GLN A 87 -1.50 4.13 -12.31
CA GLN A 87 -2.39 4.81 -11.38
C GLN A 87 -1.71 5.18 -10.06
N ILE A 88 -0.91 4.26 -9.51
CA ILE A 88 -0.13 4.52 -8.30
C ILE A 88 0.87 5.65 -8.54
N GLN A 89 1.52 5.65 -9.70
CA GLN A 89 2.47 6.69 -10.08
C GLN A 89 1.82 8.06 -10.15
N ALA A 90 0.68 8.17 -10.84
CA ALA A 90 -0.11 9.40 -10.89
C ALA A 90 -0.65 9.84 -9.51
N LEU A 91 -0.99 8.89 -8.63
CA LEU A 91 -1.54 9.20 -7.31
C LEU A 91 -0.47 9.57 -6.29
N LEU A 92 0.74 9.04 -6.40
CA LEU A 92 1.82 9.24 -5.43
C LEU A 92 2.92 10.19 -5.93
N ASP A 93 2.81 10.69 -7.16
CA ASP A 93 3.78 11.58 -7.80
C ASP A 93 5.19 10.94 -7.85
N LEU A 94 5.22 9.68 -8.31
CA LEU A 94 6.42 8.84 -8.39
C LEU A 94 7.09 8.84 -9.76
#